data_AF-A0A2W5SPV5-F1
#
_entry.id   AF-A0A2W5SPV5-F1
#
_cell.length_a   1.000
_cell.length_b   1.000
_cell.length_c   1.000
_cell.angle_alpha   90.00
_cell.angle_beta   90.00
_cell.angle_gamma   90.00
#
_symmetry.space_group_name_H-M   'P 1'
#
loop_
_entity.id
_entity.type
_entity.pdbx_description
1 polymer ?
#
loop_
_entity_poly.entity_id
_entity_poly.type
_entity_poly.pdbx_seq_one_letter_code
_entity_poly.pdbx_strand_id
1 'polypeptide(L)'
;MSSPVHRLEAALARRPADARLLQQLADLYVRSGYLLKAVAVLRQLTELAPERADLPLALARLHVELELIDDAEEWFDVARERALRVGDELVAAEALNAHARLRPHDVVVQLRLVEALLREDRHDEAATTLNRLRAAHPELPLSLATVRSACHAIRQRDAIEAQLRSMSFAQPN
;
A
#
# COMPACT_ATOMS: atom_id res chain seq x y z
N MET A 1 -8.64 -0.62 39.52
CA MET A 1 -9.36 -0.12 38.33
C MET A 1 -9.21 -1.17 37.24
N SER A 2 -10.29 -1.73 36.71
CA SER A 2 -10.18 -2.75 35.64
C SER A 2 -9.57 -2.12 34.40
N SER A 3 -8.49 -2.72 33.89
CA SER A 3 -7.82 -2.28 32.67
C SER A 3 -8.83 -2.14 31.52
N PRO A 4 -8.71 -1.10 30.66
CA PRO A 4 -9.58 -0.95 29.49
C PRO A 4 -9.62 -2.20 28.61
N VAL A 5 -8.51 -2.95 28.53
CA VAL A 5 -8.43 -4.25 27.84
C VAL A 5 -9.43 -5.24 28.45
N HIS A 6 -9.41 -5.40 29.77
CA HIS A 6 -10.26 -6.37 30.47
C HIS A 6 -11.76 -6.07 30.31
N ARG A 7 -12.13 -4.78 30.24
CA ARG A 7 -13.52 -4.38 29.97
C ARG A 7 -13.97 -4.76 28.55
N LEU A 8 -13.08 -4.60 27.57
CA LEU A 8 -13.38 -4.97 26.18
C LEU A 8 -13.45 -6.50 26.02
N GLU A 9 -12.54 -7.26 26.63
CA GLU A 9 -12.59 -8.73 26.64
C GLU A 9 -13.89 -9.25 27.26
N ALA A 10 -14.32 -8.69 28.41
CA ALA A 10 -15.59 -9.07 29.04
C ALA A 10 -16.82 -8.72 28.18
N ALA A 11 -16.75 -7.63 27.42
CA ALA A 11 -17.82 -7.25 26.48
C ALA A 11 -17.86 -8.20 25.26
N LEU A 12 -16.69 -8.57 24.73
CA LEU A 12 -16.56 -9.54 23.62
C LEU A 12 -16.98 -10.95 24.04
N ALA A 13 -16.78 -11.35 25.30
CA ALA A 13 -17.31 -12.63 25.80
C ALA A 13 -18.83 -12.75 25.65
N ARG A 14 -19.55 -11.61 25.65
CA ARG A 14 -21.01 -11.57 25.42
C ARG A 14 -21.38 -11.39 23.95
N ARG A 15 -20.49 -10.77 23.17
CA ARG A 15 -20.70 -10.44 21.75
C ARG A 15 -19.40 -10.68 20.96
N PRO A 16 -19.04 -11.94 20.68
CA PRO A 16 -17.71 -12.29 20.16
C PRO A 16 -17.46 -11.82 18.72
N ALA A 17 -18.51 -11.54 17.96
CA ALA A 17 -18.44 -11.07 16.57
C ALA A 17 -18.75 -9.57 16.41
N ASP A 18 -18.72 -8.78 17.49
CA ASP A 18 -18.94 -7.34 17.42
C ASP A 18 -17.70 -6.64 16.85
N ALA A 19 -17.73 -6.34 15.55
CA ALA A 19 -16.62 -5.74 14.82
C ALA A 19 -16.14 -4.41 15.43
N ARG A 20 -17.02 -3.63 16.06
CA ARG A 20 -16.61 -2.37 16.70
C ARG A 20 -15.76 -2.63 17.94
N LEU A 21 -16.16 -3.61 18.76
CA LEU A 21 -15.41 -3.99 19.97
C LEU A 21 -14.09 -4.66 19.62
N LEU A 22 -14.08 -5.51 18.59
CA LEU A 22 -12.85 -6.12 18.08
C LEU A 22 -11.88 -5.06 17.56
N GLN A 23 -12.35 -4.04 16.82
CA GLN A 23 -11.49 -2.94 16.35
C GLN A 23 -10.86 -2.20 17.54
N GLN A 24 -11.67 -1.82 18.54
CA GLN A 24 -11.17 -1.14 19.73
C GLN A 24 -10.15 -1.98 20.50
N LEU A 25 -10.36 -3.30 20.57
CA LEU A 25 -9.44 -4.22 21.22
C LEU A 25 -8.13 -4.35 20.44
N ALA A 26 -8.19 -4.50 19.12
CA ALA A 26 -7.00 -4.53 18.26
C ALA A 26 -6.17 -3.26 18.43
N ASP A 27 -6.78 -2.08 18.32
CA ASP A 27 -6.09 -0.80 18.46
C ASP A 27 -5.45 -0.65 19.85
N LEU A 28 -6.11 -1.16 20.88
CA LEU A 28 -5.58 -1.12 22.25
C LEU A 28 -4.40 -2.07 22.41
N TYR A 29 -4.44 -3.26 21.80
CA TYR A 29 -3.31 -4.18 21.78
C TYR A 29 -2.11 -3.61 21.04
N VAL A 30 -2.31 -2.98 19.88
CA VAL A 30 -1.23 -2.28 19.15
C VAL A 30 -0.59 -1.20 20.03
N ARG A 31 -1.40 -0.30 20.60
CA ARG A 31 -0.89 0.77 21.48
C ARG A 31 -0.17 0.27 22.73
N SER A 32 -0.53 -0.94 23.18
CA SER A 32 0.06 -1.55 24.37
C SER A 32 1.26 -2.46 24.04
N GLY A 33 1.67 -2.55 22.77
CA GLY A 33 2.78 -3.40 22.31
C GLY A 33 2.47 -4.90 22.29
N TYR A 34 1.21 -5.30 22.49
CA TYR A 34 0.79 -6.71 22.40
C TYR A 34 0.48 -7.10 20.96
N LEU A 35 1.48 -7.00 20.08
CA LEU A 35 1.34 -7.11 18.62
C LEU A 35 0.74 -8.45 18.19
N LEU A 36 1.19 -9.58 18.75
CA LEU A 36 0.63 -10.91 18.43
C LEU A 36 -0.86 -11.03 18.79
N LYS A 37 -1.30 -10.39 19.88
CA LYS A 37 -2.72 -10.34 20.24
C LYS A 37 -3.50 -9.44 19.28
N ALA A 38 -2.92 -8.31 18.87
CA ALA A 38 -3.52 -7.45 17.86
C ALA A 38 -3.71 -8.19 16.52
N VAL A 39 -2.71 -8.96 16.08
CA VAL A 39 -2.79 -9.79 14.87
C VAL A 39 -3.95 -10.77 14.96
N ALA A 40 -4.11 -11.49 16.08
CA ALA A 40 -5.22 -12.43 16.25
C ALA A 40 -6.59 -11.76 16.12
N VAL A 41 -6.77 -10.59 16.75
CA VAL A 41 -8.02 -9.83 16.69
C VAL A 41 -8.27 -9.25 15.29
N LEU A 42 -7.24 -8.75 14.62
CA LEU A 42 -7.36 -8.22 13.25
C LEU A 42 -7.66 -9.30 12.21
N ARG A 43 -7.13 -10.51 12.38
CA ARG A 43 -7.50 -11.67 11.53
C ARG A 43 -8.99 -11.97 11.67
N GLN A 44 -9.50 -12.00 12.89
CA GLN A 44 -10.93 -12.17 13.14
C GLN A 44 -11.77 -11.05 12.49
N LEU A 45 -11.33 -9.80 12.58
CA LEU A 45 -12.00 -8.68 11.89
C LEU A 45 -12.01 -8.83 10.37
N THR A 46 -10.91 -9.33 9.80
CA THR A 46 -10.74 -9.50 8.35
C THR A 46 -11.73 -10.52 7.79
N GLU A 47 -12.12 -11.51 8.60
CA GLU A 47 -13.17 -12.50 8.30
C GLU A 47 -14.58 -11.91 8.42
N LEU A 48 -14.81 -11.05 9.43
CA LEU A 48 -16.12 -10.43 9.69
C LEU A 48 -16.47 -9.30 8.71
N ALA A 49 -15.47 -8.60 8.19
CA ALA A 49 -15.62 -7.48 7.26
C ALA A 49 -14.74 -7.70 6.01
N PRO A 50 -15.15 -8.60 5.08
CA PRO A 50 -14.37 -8.92 3.89
C PRO A 50 -14.23 -7.77 2.89
N GLU A 51 -15.04 -6.73 3.00
CA GLU A 51 -14.98 -5.51 2.19
C GLU A 51 -13.90 -4.52 2.66
N ARG A 52 -13.45 -4.65 3.90
CA ARG A 52 -12.48 -3.73 4.50
C ARG A 52 -11.05 -4.11 4.11
N ALA A 53 -10.48 -3.32 3.20
CA ALA A 53 -9.10 -3.48 2.73
C ALA A 53 -8.05 -2.89 3.69
N ASP A 54 -8.47 -2.01 4.58
CA ASP A 54 -7.62 -1.42 5.62
C ASP A 54 -7.16 -2.45 6.67
N LEU A 55 -7.97 -3.48 6.92
CA LEU A 55 -7.66 -4.56 7.87
C LEU A 55 -6.44 -5.42 7.46
N PRO A 56 -6.39 -6.02 6.25
CA PRO A 56 -5.20 -6.74 5.80
C PRO A 56 -3.98 -5.82 5.66
N LEU A 57 -4.15 -4.53 5.33
CA LEU A 57 -3.03 -3.57 5.34
C LEU A 57 -2.45 -3.37 6.76
N ALA A 58 -3.32 -3.25 7.77
CA ALA A 58 -2.90 -3.18 9.16
C ALA A 58 -2.20 -4.46 9.61
N LEU A 59 -2.70 -5.63 9.19
CA LEU A 59 -2.03 -6.92 9.43
C LEU A 59 -0.63 -6.94 8.83
N ALA A 60 -0.48 -6.54 7.56
CA ALA A 60 0.83 -6.49 6.90
C ALA A 60 1.84 -5.65 7.70
N ARG A 61 1.43 -4.46 8.14
CA ARG A 61 2.25 -3.55 8.96
C ARG A 61 2.69 -4.17 10.28
N LEU A 62 1.78 -4.87 10.96
CA LEU A 62 2.12 -5.55 12.21
C LEU A 62 3.10 -6.71 11.99
N HIS A 63 2.98 -7.44 10.87
CA HIS A 63 3.95 -8.48 10.53
C HIS A 63 5.32 -7.87 10.21
N VAL A 64 5.39 -6.70 9.56
CA VAL A 64 6.66 -5.96 9.40
C VAL A 64 7.26 -5.57 10.76
N GLU A 65 6.45 -5.06 11.69
CA GLU A 65 6.91 -4.70 13.04
C GLU A 65 7.39 -5.93 13.84
N LEU A 66 6.83 -7.10 13.55
CA LEU A 66 7.25 -8.39 14.10
C LEU A 66 8.43 -9.03 13.35
N GLU A 67 8.99 -8.36 12.33
CA GLU A 67 10.04 -8.88 11.44
C GLU A 67 9.65 -10.15 10.66
N LEU A 68 8.35 -10.42 10.55
CA LEU A 68 7.77 -11.53 9.78
C LEU A 68 7.52 -11.08 8.34
N ILE A 69 8.60 -10.90 7.58
CA ILE A 69 8.56 -10.26 6.26
C ILE A 69 7.75 -11.07 5.24
N ASP A 70 7.93 -12.39 5.19
CA ASP A 70 7.20 -13.25 4.24
C ASP A 70 5.67 -13.20 4.50
N ASP A 71 5.25 -13.26 5.77
CA ASP A 71 3.83 -13.11 6.13
C ASP A 71 3.31 -11.70 5.78
N ALA A 72 4.12 -10.66 5.98
CA ALA A 72 3.74 -9.30 5.65
C ALA A 72 3.43 -9.13 4.16
N GLU A 73 4.20 -9.78 3.29
CA GLU A 73 4.02 -9.74 1.83
C GLU A 73 2.69 -10.32 1.39
N GLU A 74 2.34 -11.49 1.93
CA GLU A 74 1.03 -12.10 1.68
C GLU A 74 -0.09 -11.13 2.07
N TRP A 75 0.02 -10.50 3.24
CA TRP A 75 -0.97 -9.54 3.71
C TRP A 75 -1.01 -8.25 2.88
N PHE A 76 0.11 -7.77 2.34
CA PHE A 76 0.12 -6.64 1.41
C PHE A 76 -0.59 -6.98 0.10
N ASP A 77 -0.38 -8.18 -0.44
CA ASP A 77 -1.08 -8.61 -1.66
C ASP A 77 -2.57 -8.79 -1.41
N VAL A 78 -2.97 -9.40 -0.29
CA VAL A 78 -4.38 -9.50 0.12
C VAL A 78 -5.01 -8.11 0.27
N ALA A 79 -4.31 -7.16 0.89
CA ALA A 79 -4.79 -5.78 1.04
C ALA A 79 -5.00 -5.11 -0.32
N ARG A 80 -4.02 -5.20 -1.21
CA ARG A 80 -4.09 -4.65 -2.56
C ARG A 80 -5.25 -5.26 -3.36
N GLU A 81 -5.38 -6.58 -3.37
CA GLU A 81 -6.44 -7.25 -4.13
C GLU A 81 -7.83 -6.93 -3.61
N ARG A 82 -7.98 -6.87 -2.29
CA ARG A 82 -9.24 -6.47 -1.67
C ARG A 82 -9.57 -5.01 -1.98
N ALA A 83 -8.59 -4.12 -1.89
CA ALA A 83 -8.74 -2.71 -2.21
C ALA A 83 -9.16 -2.49 -3.67
N LEU A 84 -8.48 -3.16 -4.63
CA LEU A 84 -8.84 -3.11 -6.05
C LEU A 84 -10.25 -3.64 -6.32
N ARG A 85 -10.70 -4.67 -5.59
CA ARG A 85 -12.06 -5.22 -5.72
C ARG A 85 -13.13 -4.23 -5.30
N VAL A 86 -12.87 -3.43 -4.27
CA VAL A 86 -13.83 -2.44 -3.74
C VAL A 86 -13.64 -1.04 -4.34
N GLY A 87 -12.62 -0.85 -5.19
CA GLY A 87 -12.29 0.44 -5.80
C GLY A 87 -11.57 1.42 -4.88
N ASP A 88 -10.98 0.94 -3.78
CA ASP A 88 -10.19 1.76 -2.86
C ASP A 88 -8.76 1.88 -3.39
N GLU A 89 -8.56 2.81 -4.34
CA GLU A 89 -7.26 3.03 -4.98
C GLU A 89 -6.20 3.49 -3.98
N LEU A 90 -6.59 4.20 -2.93
CA LEU A 90 -5.67 4.70 -1.91
C LEU A 90 -5.02 3.55 -1.14
N VAL A 91 -5.82 2.63 -0.62
CA VAL A 91 -5.30 1.46 0.11
C VAL A 91 -4.52 0.53 -0.83
N ALA A 92 -4.97 0.38 -2.08
CA ALA A 92 -4.25 -0.42 -3.07
C ALA A 92 -2.84 0.13 -3.34
N ALA A 93 -2.73 1.45 -3.55
CA ALA A 93 -1.45 2.13 -3.77
C ALA A 93 -0.57 2.07 -2.51
N GLU A 94 -1.14 2.24 -1.32
CA GLU A 94 -0.41 2.19 -0.06
C GLU A 94 0.18 0.80 0.21
N ALA A 95 -0.62 -0.26 0.02
CA ALA A 95 -0.18 -1.64 0.17
C ALA A 95 0.96 -1.98 -0.81
N LEU A 96 0.81 -1.60 -2.08
CA LEU A 96 1.81 -1.86 -3.10
C LEU A 96 3.12 -1.08 -2.87
N ASN A 97 3.03 0.18 -2.46
CA ASN A 97 4.20 0.99 -2.13
C ASN A 97 4.96 0.41 -0.94
N ALA A 98 4.25 -0.02 0.11
CA ALA A 98 4.86 -0.66 1.26
C ALA A 98 5.55 -1.98 0.89
N HIS A 99 4.88 -2.84 0.12
CA HIS A 99 5.44 -4.09 -0.38
C HIS A 99 6.71 -3.85 -1.22
N ALA A 100 6.66 -2.92 -2.16
CA ALA A 100 7.79 -2.58 -3.03
C ALA A 100 9.00 -2.01 -2.25
N ARG A 101 8.78 -1.35 -1.11
CA ARG A 101 9.86 -0.87 -0.24
C ARG A 101 10.55 -2.01 0.50
N LEU A 102 9.82 -3.06 0.89
CA LEU A 102 10.38 -4.24 1.53
C LEU A 102 11.17 -5.11 0.55
N ARG A 103 10.70 -5.18 -0.70
CA ARG A 103 11.34 -5.96 -1.77
C ARG A 103 11.79 -5.05 -2.92
N PRO A 104 12.85 -4.25 -2.73
CA PRO A 104 13.34 -3.32 -3.77
C PRO A 104 13.88 -4.02 -5.02
N HIS A 105 14.24 -5.31 -4.91
CA HIS A 105 14.80 -6.13 -6.00
C HIS A 105 13.79 -7.13 -6.57
N ASP A 106 12.58 -7.21 -6.02
CA ASP A 106 11.55 -8.10 -6.59
C ASP A 106 10.97 -7.45 -7.85
N VAL A 107 11.35 -8.01 -8.99
CA VAL A 107 10.94 -7.53 -10.30
C VAL A 107 9.43 -7.45 -10.46
N VAL A 108 8.68 -8.44 -9.96
CA VAL A 108 7.23 -8.52 -10.13
C VAL A 108 6.56 -7.39 -9.34
N VAL A 109 6.95 -7.20 -8.08
CA VAL A 109 6.39 -6.15 -7.22
C VAL A 109 6.74 -4.76 -7.73
N GLN A 110 7.99 -4.54 -8.15
CA GLN A 110 8.42 -3.26 -8.71
C GLN A 110 7.71 -2.94 -10.05
N LEU A 111 7.43 -3.95 -10.89
CA LEU A 111 6.69 -3.72 -12.13
C LEU A 111 5.23 -3.37 -11.87
N ARG A 112 4.58 -4.04 -10.91
CA ARG A 112 3.24 -3.67 -10.44
C ARG A 112 3.22 -2.22 -9.95
N LEU A 113 4.25 -1.81 -9.20
CA LEU A 113 4.40 -0.42 -8.75
C LEU A 113 4.52 0.56 -9.94
N VAL A 114 5.33 0.23 -10.95
CA VAL A 114 5.45 1.05 -12.17
C VAL A 114 4.10 1.18 -12.87
N GLU A 115 3.35 0.10 -13.01
CA GLU A 115 2.01 0.13 -13.62
C GLU A 115 1.05 1.03 -12.83
N ALA A 116 1.03 0.93 -11.50
CA ALA A 116 0.21 1.80 -10.66
C ALA A 116 0.59 3.28 -10.80
N LEU A 117 1.89 3.60 -10.76
CA LEU A 117 2.39 4.97 -10.94
C LEU A 117 2.01 5.54 -12.32
N LEU A 118 2.00 4.71 -13.37
CA LEU A 118 1.57 5.14 -14.70
C LEU A 118 0.06 5.41 -14.79
N ARG A 119 -0.77 4.71 -14.01
CA ARG A 119 -2.22 5.00 -13.92
C ARG A 119 -2.51 6.29 -13.16
N GLU A 120 -1.65 6.65 -12.23
CA GLU A 120 -1.73 7.89 -11.43
C GLU A 120 -1.05 9.10 -12.12
N ASP A 121 -0.64 8.99 -13.39
CA ASP A 121 0.13 10.01 -14.13
C ASP A 121 1.47 10.43 -13.46
N ARG A 122 2.00 9.58 -12.56
CA ARG A 122 3.28 9.76 -11.86
C ARG A 122 4.44 9.22 -12.69
N HIS A 123 4.58 9.74 -13.90
CA HIS A 123 5.53 9.23 -14.89
C HIS A 123 7.00 9.30 -14.45
N ASP A 124 7.40 10.34 -13.72
CA ASP A 124 8.79 10.52 -13.25
C ASP A 124 9.24 9.41 -12.30
N GLU A 125 8.38 9.08 -11.33
CA GLU A 125 8.63 8.01 -10.37
C GLU A 125 8.60 6.63 -11.05
N ALA A 126 7.69 6.45 -12.01
CA ALA A 126 7.63 5.24 -12.82
C ALA A 126 8.93 5.02 -13.60
N ALA A 127 9.45 6.05 -14.29
CA ALA A 127 10.70 5.94 -15.04
C ALA A 127 11.91 5.74 -14.13
N THR A 128 11.94 6.38 -12.96
CA THR A 128 13.01 6.19 -11.97
C THR A 128 13.06 4.75 -11.47
N THR A 129 11.89 4.17 -11.16
CA THR A 129 11.76 2.78 -10.71
C THR A 129 12.15 1.79 -11.80
N LEU A 130 11.72 2.05 -13.04
CA LEU A 130 12.04 1.23 -14.20
C LEU A 130 13.54 1.27 -14.57
N ASN A 131 14.18 2.42 -14.42
CA ASN A 131 15.63 2.56 -14.61
C ASN A 131 16.41 1.77 -13.56
N ARG A 132 15.98 1.79 -12.29
CA ARG A 132 16.57 0.96 -11.22
C ARG A 132 16.44 -0.53 -11.56
N LEU A 133 15.25 -0.97 -11.98
CA LEU A 133 15.02 -2.36 -12.38
C LEU A 133 15.92 -2.81 -13.51
N ARG A 134 16.05 -2.01 -14.58
CA ARG A 134 16.93 -2.32 -15.72
C ARG A 134 18.40 -2.38 -15.32
N ALA A 135 18.84 -1.52 -14.40
CA ALA A 135 20.21 -1.53 -13.92
C ALA A 135 20.51 -2.79 -13.09
N ALA A 136 19.54 -3.25 -12.30
CA ALA A 136 19.65 -4.48 -11.51
C ALA A 136 19.52 -5.76 -12.37
N HIS A 137 18.71 -5.71 -13.43
CA HIS A 137 18.39 -6.84 -14.29
C HIS A 137 18.40 -6.48 -15.78
N PRO A 138 19.58 -6.34 -16.41
CA PRO A 138 19.73 -5.98 -17.82
C PRO A 138 19.08 -6.98 -18.79
N GLU A 139 18.91 -8.23 -18.36
CA GLU A 139 18.35 -9.35 -19.11
C GLU A 139 16.82 -9.35 -19.17
N LEU A 140 16.13 -8.58 -18.33
CA LEU A 140 14.67 -8.57 -18.34
C LEU A 140 14.17 -8.02 -19.68
N PRO A 141 13.31 -8.77 -20.39
CA PRO A 141 12.60 -8.27 -21.55
C PRO A 141 11.48 -7.32 -21.10
N LEU A 142 11.86 -6.23 -20.43
CA LEU A 142 10.99 -5.09 -20.19
C LEU A 142 10.61 -4.56 -21.56
N SER A 143 9.31 -4.55 -21.88
CA SER A 143 8.88 -4.10 -23.19
C SER A 143 9.40 -2.67 -23.39
N LEU A 144 10.23 -2.50 -24.42
CA LEU A 144 10.78 -1.21 -24.84
C LEU A 144 9.67 -0.17 -25.02
N ALA A 145 8.44 -0.62 -25.33
CA ALA A 145 7.24 0.20 -25.41
C ALA A 145 6.79 0.76 -24.05
N THR A 146 6.85 -0.02 -22.95
CA THR A 146 6.46 0.45 -21.60
C THR A 146 7.45 1.50 -21.10
N VAL A 147 8.75 1.25 -21.29
CA VAL A 147 9.83 2.22 -20.98
C VAL A 147 9.71 3.47 -21.84
N ARG A 148 9.51 3.30 -23.15
CA ARG A 148 9.40 4.42 -24.11
C ARG A 148 8.15 5.24 -23.86
N SER A 149 7.02 4.63 -23.51
CA SER A 149 5.78 5.33 -23.17
C SER A 149 5.97 6.18 -21.91
N ALA A 150 6.53 5.59 -20.84
CA ALA A 150 6.85 6.32 -19.62
C ALA A 150 7.81 7.49 -19.87
N CYS A 151 8.90 7.28 -20.62
CA CYS A 151 9.85 8.35 -20.95
C CYS A 151 9.30 9.41 -21.92
N HIS A 152 8.38 9.05 -22.81
CA HIS A 152 7.74 9.98 -23.74
C HIS A 152 6.74 10.89 -23.00
N ALA A 153 5.99 10.34 -22.05
CA ALA A 153 5.08 11.11 -21.20
C ALA A 153 5.82 12.16 -20.35
N ILE A 154 7.00 11.81 -19.81
CA ILE A 154 7.88 12.76 -19.08
C ILE A 154 8.27 13.94 -19.97
N ARG A 155 8.78 13.68 -21.18
CA ARG A 155 9.19 14.76 -22.11
C ARG A 155 8.03 15.66 -22.51
N GLN A 156 6.82 15.11 -22.66
CA GLN A 156 5.65 15.89 -23.01
C GLN A 156 5.15 16.74 -21.84
N ARG A 157 5.21 16.23 -20.62
CA ARG A 157 4.82 16.98 -19.42
C ARG A 157 5.80 18.11 -19.13
N ASP A 158 7.11 17.87 -19.22
CA ASP A 158 8.13 18.93 -19.10
C ASP A 158 7.92 20.04 -20.13
N ALA A 159 7.57 19.65 -21.37
CA ALA A 159 7.26 20.61 -22.43
C ALA A 159 6.01 21.43 -22.12
N ILE A 160 4.93 20.79 -21.63
CA ILE A 160 3.68 21.46 -21.25
C ILE A 160 3.90 22.41 -20.06
N GLU A 161 4.61 21.97 -19.01
CA GLU A 161 4.92 22.82 -17.84
C GLU A 161 5.81 24.02 -18.22
N ALA A 162 6.77 23.83 -19.13
CA ALA A 162 7.58 24.92 -19.67
C ALA A 162 6.73 25.92 -20.47
N GLN A 163 5.74 25.45 -21.22
CA GLN A 163 4.82 26.28 -21.99
C GLN A 163 3.85 27.06 -21.09
N LEU A 164 3.37 26.44 -20.00
CA LEU A 164 2.50 27.11 -19.02
C LEU A 164 3.26 28.15 -18.21
N ARG A 165 4.53 27.90 -17.83
CA ARG A 165 5.39 28.91 -17.19
C ARG A 165 5.62 30.10 -18.12
N SER A 166 5.98 29.88 -19.37
CA SER A 166 6.21 30.98 -20.32
C SER A 166 4.94 31.81 -20.61
N MET A 167 3.76 31.18 -20.58
CA MET A 167 2.47 31.89 -20.66
C MET A 167 2.10 32.64 -19.38
N SER A 168 2.42 32.12 -18.19
CA SER A 168 2.16 32.78 -16.90
C SER A 168 3.06 34.02 -16.68
N PHE A 169 4.29 34.01 -17.21
CA PHE A 169 5.16 35.19 -17.26
C PHE A 169 4.78 36.20 -18.36
N ALA A 170 3.82 35.88 -19.22
CA ALA A 170 3.26 36.76 -20.24
C ALA A 170 1.88 37.29 -19.79
N GLN A 171 1.80 37.94 -18.63
CA GLN A 171 0.73 38.90 -18.36
C GLN A 171 1.24 40.30 -18.71
N PRO A 172 0.75 40.92 -19.81
CA PRO A 172 1.04 42.32 -20.11
C PRO A 172 0.18 43.23 -19.21
N ASN A 173 0.75 44.42 -18.94
CA ASN A 173 0.20 45.60 -18.24
C ASN A 173 -1.32 45.77 -18.26
#